data_AF-A0A7C1M029-F1
#
_entry.id   AF-A0A7C1M029-F1
#
_cell.length_a   1.000
_cell.length_b   1.000
_cell.length_c   1.000
_cell.angle_alpha   90.00
_cell.angle_beta   90.00
_cell.angle_gamma   90.00
#
_symmetry.space_group_name_H-M   'P 1'
#
loop_
_entity.id
_entity.type
_entity.pdbx_description
1 polymer ?
#
loop_
_entity_poly.entity_id
_entity_poly.type
_entity_poly.pdbx_seq_one_letter_code
_entity_poly.pdbx_strand_id
1 'polypeptide(L)'
;MNISEDCELDYYLKIIENFKNVSVNQQKIVILKSNLLIKMMKLLDHEKNRDFVTNAIIVILSLAEDLPPDNYNNLGIDVNSISVEERKFLMKTLKEEFSPN
;
A
#
# COMPACT_ATOMS: atom_id res chain seq x y z
N MET A 1 -7.20 2.71 21.51
CA MET A 1 -7.88 1.39 21.55
C MET A 1 -6.87 0.41 20.96
N ASN A 2 -6.55 -0.74 21.59
CA ASN A 2 -5.55 -1.64 20.99
C ASN A 2 -6.14 -2.17 19.66
N ILE A 3 -5.63 -1.68 18.53
CA ILE A 3 -6.02 -2.16 17.21
C ILE A 3 -5.49 -3.59 17.13
N SER A 4 -6.38 -4.59 17.23
CA SER A 4 -6.00 -5.96 16.91
C SER A 4 -5.63 -6.04 15.43
N GLU A 5 -4.78 -6.99 15.05
CA GLU A 5 -4.38 -7.20 13.64
C GLU A 5 -5.60 -7.31 12.71
N ASP A 6 -6.70 -7.90 13.19
CA ASP A 6 -7.98 -7.97 12.47
C ASP A 6 -8.58 -6.58 12.14
N CYS A 7 -8.44 -5.62 13.05
CA CYS A 7 -8.98 -4.26 12.88
C CYS A 7 -8.12 -3.43 11.90
N GLU A 8 -6.82 -3.70 11.84
CA GLU A 8 -5.90 -3.08 10.89
C GLU A 8 -6.17 -3.55 9.45
N LEU A 9 -6.32 -4.87 9.25
CA LEU A 9 -6.65 -5.45 7.96
C LEU A 9 -7.99 -4.93 7.42
N ASP A 10 -9.04 -4.90 8.26
CA ASP A 10 -10.35 -4.35 7.91
C ASP A 10 -10.25 -2.89 7.44
N TYR A 11 -9.34 -2.12 8.02
CA TYR A 11 -9.12 -0.75 7.63
C TYR A 11 -8.48 -0.64 6.24
N TYR A 12 -7.46 -1.46 5.96
CA TYR A 12 -6.80 -1.49 4.66
C TYR A 12 -7.73 -1.96 3.54
N LEU A 13 -8.57 -2.96 3.81
CA LEU A 13 -9.59 -3.41 2.87
C LEU A 13 -10.58 -2.31 2.52
N LYS A 14 -11.03 -1.52 3.51
CA LYS A 14 -11.89 -0.35 3.26
C LYS A 14 -11.21 0.71 2.39
N ILE A 15 -9.91 0.93 2.54
CA ILE A 15 -9.18 1.82 1.63
C ILE A 15 -9.25 1.27 0.21
N ILE A 16 -8.93 -0.01 0.00
CA ILE A 16 -8.95 -0.64 -1.32
C ILE A 16 -10.34 -0.56 -1.97
N GLU A 17 -11.41 -0.86 -1.21
CA GLU A 17 -12.79 -0.75 -1.70
C GLU A 17 -13.16 0.66 -2.15
N ASN A 18 -12.68 1.68 -1.44
CA ASN A 18 -12.92 3.08 -1.83
C ASN A 18 -12.28 3.43 -3.17
N PHE A 19 -11.19 2.76 -3.58
CA PHE A 19 -10.52 3.01 -4.85
C PHE A 19 -11.02 2.11 -6.00
N LYS A 20 -11.56 0.91 -5.72
CA LYS A 20 -12.10 -0.01 -6.75
C LYS A 20 -13.19 0.60 -7.64
N ASN A 21 -13.96 1.55 -7.11
CA ASN A 21 -15.10 2.15 -7.80
C ASN A 21 -14.83 3.56 -8.37
N VAL A 22 -13.60 4.08 -8.24
CA VAL A 22 -13.25 5.43 -8.69
C VAL A 22 -12.91 5.38 -10.17
N SER A 23 -13.93 5.52 -11.01
CA SER A 23 -13.75 5.69 -12.46
C SER A 23 -12.95 6.96 -12.76
N VAL A 24 -11.72 6.78 -13.27
CA VAL A 24 -10.86 7.59 -14.20
C VAL A 24 -10.82 9.13 -14.03
N ASN A 25 -11.48 9.72 -13.03
CA ASN A 25 -11.52 11.15 -12.82
C ASN A 25 -10.40 11.53 -11.85
N GLN A 26 -9.30 12.02 -12.40
CA GLN A 26 -8.13 12.48 -11.65
C GLN A 26 -8.49 13.49 -10.55
N GLN A 27 -9.45 14.39 -10.78
CA GLN A 27 -9.89 15.34 -9.74
C GLN A 27 -10.54 14.63 -8.55
N LYS A 28 -11.36 13.59 -8.81
CA LYS A 28 -11.96 12.78 -7.74
C LYS A 28 -10.91 12.01 -6.95
N ILE A 29 -9.88 11.48 -7.62
CA ILE A 29 -8.75 10.80 -6.97
C ILE A 29 -8.00 11.77 -6.05
N VAL A 30 -7.71 12.99 -6.51
CA VAL A 30 -7.04 14.01 -5.69
C VAL A 30 -7.86 14.38 -4.46
N ILE A 31 -9.17 14.58 -4.61
CA ILE A 31 -10.07 14.88 -3.48
C ILE A 31 -10.12 13.71 -2.49
N LEU A 32 -10.26 12.48 -2.99
CA LEU A 32 -10.30 11.28 -2.15
C LEU A 32 -8.99 11.10 -1.37
N LYS A 33 -7.85 11.22 -2.05
CA LYS A 33 -6.51 11.17 -1.45
C LYS A 33 -6.36 12.20 -0.34
N SER A 34 -6.71 13.46 -0.63
CA SER A 34 -6.60 14.56 0.34
C SER A 34 -7.44 14.29 1.59
N ASN A 35 -8.68 13.83 1.41
CA ASN A 35 -9.57 13.51 2.53
C ASN A 35 -9.05 12.33 3.38
N LEU A 36 -8.52 11.29 2.75
CA LEU A 36 -7.95 10.14 3.45
C LEU A 36 -6.68 10.53 4.23
N LEU A 37 -5.81 11.35 3.65
CA LEU A 37 -4.62 11.87 4.34
C LEU A 37 -4.99 12.70 5.58
N ILE A 38 -5.99 13.58 5.47
CA ILE A 38 -6.48 14.34 6.63
C ILE A 38 -7.01 13.41 7.73
N LYS A 39 -7.73 12.34 7.37
CA LYS A 39 -8.19 11.32 8.34
C LYS A 39 -7.00 10.61 8.99
N MET A 40 -5.96 10.28 8.22
CA MET A 40 -4.74 9.65 8.74
C MET A 40 -4.00 10.54 9.73
N MET A 41 -3.86 11.83 9.45
CA MET A 41 -3.24 12.79 10.37
C MET A 41 -4.00 12.88 11.71
N LYS A 42 -5.34 12.92 11.66
CA LYS A 42 -6.17 12.93 12.88
C LYS A 42 -6.06 11.63 13.67
N LEU A 43 -5.97 10.51 12.97
CA LEU A 43 -5.83 9.20 13.61
C LEU A 43 -4.45 9.02 14.25
N LEU A 44 -3.39 9.54 13.64
CA LEU A 44 -2.05 9.57 14.22
C LEU A 44 -2.01 10.35 15.54
N ASP A 45 -2.68 11.50 15.57
CA ASP A 45 -2.76 12.36 16.75
C ASP A 45 -3.49 11.66 17.92
N HIS A 46 -4.50 10.83 17.60
CA HIS A 46 -5.30 10.12 18.60
C HIS A 46 -4.68 8.79 19.08
N GLU A 47 -4.34 7.89 18.15
CA GLU A 47 -3.91 6.52 18.49
C GLU A 47 -2.40 6.40 18.72
N LYS A 48 -1.60 7.39 18.29
CA LYS A 48 -0.12 7.38 18.34
C LYS A 48 0.55 6.15 17.71
N ASN A 49 -0.21 5.35 16.96
CA ASN A 49 0.31 4.20 16.21
C ASN A 49 0.84 4.67 14.86
N ARG A 50 2.13 5.03 14.84
CA ARG A 50 2.80 5.57 13.66
C ARG A 50 2.89 4.56 12.52
N ASP A 51 3.10 3.29 12.83
CA ASP A 51 3.32 2.25 11.81
C ASP A 51 2.02 1.97 11.06
N PHE A 52 0.91 1.80 11.79
CA PHE A 52 -0.42 1.65 11.21
C PHE A 52 -0.77 2.80 10.25
N VAL A 53 -0.52 4.05 10.67
CA VAL A 53 -0.81 5.24 9.87
C VAL A 53 0.12 5.33 8.65
N THR A 54 1.40 5.01 8.82
CA THR A 54 2.38 5.00 7.72
C THR A 54 1.97 4.01 6.65
N ASN A 55 1.65 2.78 7.04
CA ASN A 55 1.20 1.71 6.15
C ASN A 55 -0.10 2.10 5.42
N ALA A 56 -1.07 2.70 6.13
CA ALA A 56 -2.29 3.21 5.51
C ALA A 56 -2.00 4.28 4.44
N ILE A 57 -1.07 5.21 4.71
CA ILE A 57 -0.66 6.24 3.76
C ILE A 57 -0.01 5.60 2.52
N ILE A 58 0.89 4.63 2.71
CA ILE A 58 1.52 3.90 1.59
C ILE A 58 0.46 3.25 0.71
N VAL A 59 -0.53 2.57 1.28
CA VAL A 59 -1.63 1.96 0.51
C VAL A 59 -2.42 3.01 -0.27
N ILE A 60 -2.77 4.14 0.35
CA ILE A 60 -3.50 5.23 -0.30
C ILE A 60 -2.72 5.80 -1.48
N LEU A 61 -1.42 6.06 -1.29
CA LEU A 61 -0.57 6.61 -2.34
C LEU A 61 -0.38 5.61 -3.48
N SER A 62 -0.16 4.34 -3.16
CA SER A 62 0.00 3.27 -4.13
C SER A 62 -1.23 3.15 -5.04
N LEU A 63 -2.43 3.22 -4.45
CA LEU A 63 -3.69 3.16 -5.20
C LEU A 63 -4.00 4.46 -5.99
N ALA A 64 -3.60 5.62 -5.47
CA ALA A 64 -3.92 6.91 -6.10
C ALA A 64 -2.96 7.28 -7.24
N GLU A 65 -1.71 6.83 -7.15
CA GLU A 65 -0.63 7.18 -8.09
C GLU A 65 -0.22 6.01 -8.98
N ASP A 66 -0.86 4.84 -8.81
CA ASP A 66 -0.53 3.59 -9.50
C ASP A 66 0.95 3.21 -9.33
N LEU A 67 1.47 3.43 -8.12
CA LEU A 67 2.84 3.14 -7.73
C LEU A 67 2.87 1.90 -6.84
N PRO A 68 3.80 0.95 -7.06
CA PRO A 68 3.93 -0.20 -6.16
C PRO A 68 4.36 0.26 -4.76
N PRO A 69 3.79 -0.31 -3.69
CA PRO A 69 4.15 0.01 -2.30
C PRO A 69 5.65 -0.09 -2.02
N ASP A 70 6.34 -1.00 -2.70
CA ASP A 70 7.79 -1.23 -2.59
C ASP A 70 8.64 0.01 -2.90
N ASN A 71 8.10 0.95 -3.68
CA ASN A 71 8.77 2.22 -3.95
C ASN A 71 8.95 3.08 -2.68
N TYR A 72 8.08 2.91 -1.68
CA TYR A 72 8.14 3.70 -0.45
C TYR A 72 9.03 3.05 0.62
N ASN A 73 9.16 1.72 0.61
CA ASN A 73 10.01 1.00 1.56
C ASN A 73 11.47 0.95 1.10
N ASN A 74 11.70 0.72 -0.21
CA ASN A 74 13.04 0.42 -0.73
C ASN A 74 13.43 1.26 -1.95
N LEU A 75 12.62 2.25 -2.39
CA LEU A 75 12.74 2.89 -3.71
C LEU A 75 12.72 1.90 -4.90
N GLY A 76 12.32 0.65 -4.63
CA GLY A 76 12.71 -0.50 -5.44
C GLY A 76 14.21 -0.77 -5.35
N ILE A 77 14.60 -2.05 -5.31
CA ILE A 77 15.99 -2.43 -5.55
C ILE A 77 16.18 -2.46 -7.06
N ASP A 78 17.17 -1.73 -7.59
CA ASP A 78 17.54 -1.84 -9.01
C ASP A 78 17.76 -3.33 -9.32
N VAL A 79 17.05 -3.88 -10.30
CA VAL A 79 17.18 -5.29 -10.66
C VAL A 79 18.62 -5.66 -11.03
N ASN A 80 19.43 -4.68 -11.42
CA ASN A 80 20.85 -4.83 -11.72
C ASN A 80 21.75 -4.85 -10.49
N SER A 81 21.27 -4.40 -9.32
CA SER A 81 22.00 -4.47 -8.05
C SER A 81 21.72 -5.74 -7.25
N ILE A 82 20.77 -6.57 -7.71
CA ILE A 82 20.43 -7.87 -7.11
C ILE A 82 21.44 -8.94 -7.57
N SER A 83 21.87 -9.80 -6.66
CA SER A 83 22.75 -10.93 -7.00
C SER A 83 22.07 -11.94 -7.96
N VAL A 84 22.85 -12.71 -8.70
CA VAL A 84 22.31 -13.71 -9.65
C VAL A 84 21.48 -14.78 -8.91
N GLU A 85 21.92 -15.15 -7.71
CA GLU A 85 21.28 -16.12 -6.83
C GLU A 85 19.92 -15.62 -6.37
N GLU A 86 19.87 -14.39 -5.89
CA GLU A 86 18.66 -13.74 -5.37
C GLU A 86 17.66 -13.46 -6.51
N ARG A 87 18.15 -13.08 -7.70
CA ARG A 87 17.30 -12.95 -8.89
C ARG A 87 16.65 -14.27 -9.30
N LYS A 88 17.39 -15.39 -9.25
CA LYS A 88 16.84 -16.73 -9.53
C LYS A 88 15.79 -17.13 -8.50
N PHE A 89 16.04 -16.81 -7.24
CA PHE A 89 15.08 -17.05 -6.15
C PHE A 89 13.77 -16.30 -6.40
N LEU A 90 13.84 -14.99 -6.62
CA LEU A 90 12.66 -14.15 -6.88
C LEU A 90 11.88 -14.59 -8.13
N MET A 91 12.56 -14.95 -9.23
CA MET A 91 11.91 -15.48 -10.43
C MET A 91 11.21 -16.80 -10.19
N LYS A 92 11.74 -17.66 -9.31
CA LYS A 92 11.09 -18.92 -8.95
C LYS A 92 9.81 -18.65 -8.16
N THR A 93 9.89 -17.81 -7.12
CA THR A 93 8.73 -17.44 -6.30
C THR A 93 7.62 -16.81 -7.14
N LEU A 94 7.97 -15.84 -8.00
CA LEU A 94 6.99 -15.21 -8.90
C LEU A 94 6.34 -16.24 -9.84
N LYS A 95 7.12 -17.15 -10.42
CA LYS A 95 6.55 -18.21 -11.26
C LYS A 95 5.60 -19.11 -10.49
N GLU A 96 5.90 -19.45 -9.25
CA GLU A 96 5.05 -20.29 -8.40
C GLU A 96 3.73 -19.57 -8.07
N GLU A 97 3.76 -18.27 -7.77
CA GLU A 97 2.54 -17.50 -7.49
C GLU A 97 1.63 -17.31 -8.71
N PHE A 98 2.20 -17.19 -9.90
CA PHE A 98 1.45 -17.03 -11.16
C PHE A 98 1.26 -18.33 -11.94
N SER A 99 1.72 -19.47 -11.40
CA SER A 99 1.42 -20.76 -12.01
C SER A 99 -0.04 -21.09 -11.75
N PRO A 100 -0.80 -21.51 -12.77
CA PRO A 100 -2.16 -21.95 -12.56
C PRO A 100 -2.15 -23.18 -11.65
N ASN A 101 -2.89 -23.11 -10.54
CA ASN A 101 -3.27 -24.30 -9.76
C ASN A 101 -4.09 -25.26 -10.63
#